data_AF-A0A2U1WBG0-F1
#
_entry.id   AF-A0A2U1WBG0-F1
#
_cell.length_a   1.000
_cell.length_b   1.000
_cell.length_c   1.000
_cell.angle_alpha   90.00
_cell.angle_beta   90.00
_cell.angle_gamma   90.00
#
_symmetry.space_group_name_H-M   'P 1'
#
loop_
_entity.id
_entity.type
_entity.pdbx_description
1 polymer ?
#
loop_
_entity_poly.entity_id
_entity_poly.type
_entity_poly.pdbx_seq_one_letter_code
_entity_poly.pdbx_strand_id
1 'polypeptide(L)'
;MITSRAVRCYVWGWTDEDMASNDAVVRTIISYAVGAHAYGLPTADIEEDLLGTFHLIKDADVEFDEFEIRVVVVPRDLPQR
;
A
#
# COMPACT_ATOMS: atom_id res chain seq x y z
N MET A 1 9.44 -3.08 7.01
CA MET A 1 8.57 -1.91 7.28
C MET A 1 9.23 -0.66 6.68
N ILE A 2 8.53 0.06 5.79
CA ILE A 2 9.01 1.32 5.19
C ILE A 2 8.07 2.44 5.65
N THR A 3 8.61 3.52 6.19
CA THR A 3 7.82 4.62 6.77
C THR A 3 8.19 5.95 6.11
N SER A 4 7.18 6.69 5.66
CA SER A 4 7.17 8.15 5.73
C SER A 4 6.61 8.54 7.10
N ARG A 5 6.97 9.69 7.68
CA ARG A 5 6.59 10.08 9.07
C ARG A 5 5.09 9.96 9.39
N ALA A 6 4.22 9.93 8.37
CA ALA A 6 2.77 9.84 8.52
C ALA A 6 2.13 8.64 7.80
N VAL A 7 2.87 7.75 7.12
CA VAL A 7 2.27 6.63 6.37
C VAL A 7 2.99 5.32 6.63
N ARG A 8 2.20 4.30 6.97
CA ARG A 8 2.67 2.93 7.20
C ARG A 8 2.00 1.99 6.20
N CYS A 9 2.82 1.31 5.41
CA CYS A 9 2.36 0.27 4.51
C CYS A 9 2.70 -1.12 5.07
N TYR A 10 1.69 -1.95 5.23
CA TYR A 10 1.76 -3.33 5.69
C TYR A 10 1.38 -4.24 4.53
N VAL A 11 2.19 -5.26 4.25
CA VAL A 11 1.87 -6.24 3.21
C VAL A 11 1.69 -7.60 3.84
N TRP A 12 0.51 -8.19 3.67
CA TRP A 12 0.19 -9.49 4.26
C TRP A 12 0.94 -10.60 3.54
N GLY A 13 1.63 -11.46 4.30
CA GLY A 13 2.25 -12.68 3.78
C GLY A 13 3.58 -12.50 3.05
N TRP A 14 4.06 -11.26 2.84
CA TRP A 14 5.42 -11.02 2.35
C TRP A 14 6.45 -11.19 3.45
N THR A 15 7.55 -11.85 3.12
CA THR A 15 8.76 -11.91 3.95
C THR A 15 9.56 -10.60 3.83
N ASP A 16 10.60 -10.43 4.66
CA ASP A 16 11.50 -9.29 4.56
C ASP A 16 12.24 -9.24 3.21
N GLU A 17 12.54 -10.41 2.61
CA GLU A 17 13.17 -10.51 1.29
C GLU A 17 12.21 -10.11 0.16
N ASP A 18 10.93 -10.48 0.25
CA ASP A 18 9.90 -10.05 -0.69
C ASP A 18 9.70 -8.54 -0.61
N MET A 19 9.65 -7.99 0.60
CA MET A 19 9.57 -6.55 0.85
C MET A 19 10.76 -5.81 0.24
N ALA A 20 11.99 -6.34 0.39
CA ALA A 20 13.19 -5.74 -0.18
C ALA A 20 13.18 -5.78 -1.71
N SER A 21 12.75 -6.90 -2.29
CA SER A 21 12.65 -7.10 -3.75
C SER A 21 11.59 -6.20 -4.39
N ASN A 22 10.58 -5.80 -3.62
CA ASN A 22 9.45 -4.97 -4.07
C ASN A 22 9.43 -3.57 -3.43
N ASP A 23 10.55 -3.08 -2.88
CA ASP A 23 10.63 -1.77 -2.19
C ASP A 23 10.10 -0.62 -3.06
N ALA A 24 10.40 -0.63 -4.37
CA ALA A 24 9.91 0.38 -5.30
C ALA A 24 8.37 0.43 -5.40
N VAL A 25 7.72 -0.73 -5.38
CA VAL A 25 6.26 -0.82 -5.39
C VAL A 25 5.68 -0.25 -4.10
N VAL A 26 6.22 -0.67 -2.95
CA VAL A 26 5.77 -0.21 -1.63
C VAL A 26 5.93 1.31 -1.49
N ARG A 27 7.05 1.87 -1.96
CA ARG A 27 7.27 3.33 -1.98
C ARG A 27 6.28 4.06 -2.87
N THR A 28 5.89 3.47 -3.99
CA THR A 28 4.91 4.05 -4.91
C THR A 28 3.53 4.08 -4.27
N ILE A 29 3.12 2.98 -3.63
CA ILE A 29 1.87 2.89 -2.85
C ILE A 29 1.84 3.96 -1.76
N ILE A 30 2.92 4.09 -0.98
CA ILE A 30 3.04 5.11 0.08
C ILE A 30 2.91 6.51 -0.52
N SER A 31 3.63 6.80 -1.60
CA SER A 31 3.63 8.14 -2.23
C SER A 31 2.25 8.49 -2.80
N TYR A 32 1.57 7.52 -3.40
CA TYR A 32 0.21 7.68 -3.89
C TYR A 32 -0.76 7.95 -2.74
N ALA A 33 -0.74 7.14 -1.66
CA ALA A 33 -1.62 7.33 -0.51
C ALA A 33 -1.43 8.69 0.17
N VAL A 34 -0.18 9.17 0.31
CA VAL A 34 0.12 10.53 0.79
C VAL A 34 -0.53 11.59 -0.10
N GLY A 35 -0.33 11.47 -1.42
CA GLY A 35 -0.87 12.40 -2.39
C GLY A 35 -2.39 12.42 -2.33
N ALA A 36 -3.02 11.25 -2.41
CA ALA A 36 -4.47 11.11 -2.42
C ALA A 36 -5.13 11.67 -1.15
N HIS A 37 -4.56 11.37 0.03
CA HIS A 37 -5.00 11.96 1.29
C HIS A 37 -4.87 13.49 1.28
N ALA A 38 -3.75 14.04 0.78
CA ALA A 38 -3.56 15.49 0.68
C ALA A 38 -4.57 16.17 -0.28
N TYR A 39 -5.03 15.46 -1.30
CA TYR A 39 -6.11 15.91 -2.19
C TYR A 39 -7.52 15.68 -1.61
N GLY A 40 -7.64 15.05 -0.45
CA GLY A 40 -8.92 14.77 0.21
C GLY A 40 -9.73 13.65 -0.45
N LEU A 41 -9.06 12.72 -1.13
CA LEU A 41 -9.74 11.54 -1.68
C LEU A 41 -10.28 10.65 -0.55
N PRO A 42 -11.51 10.11 -0.69
CA PRO A 42 -12.03 9.06 0.18
C PRO A 42 -11.12 7.83 0.16
N THR A 43 -11.05 7.11 1.28
CA THR A 43 -10.26 5.87 1.39
C THR A 43 -10.69 4.81 0.38
N ALA A 44 -12.01 4.67 0.14
CA ALA A 44 -12.55 3.74 -0.84
C ALA A 44 -12.05 4.00 -2.28
N ASP A 45 -11.92 5.26 -2.68
CA ASP A 45 -11.41 5.62 -4.01
C ASP A 45 -9.91 5.29 -4.12
N ILE A 46 -9.16 5.48 -3.03
CA ILE A 46 -7.73 5.14 -2.94
C ILE A 46 -7.55 3.62 -3.04
N GLU A 47 -8.37 2.85 -2.35
CA GLU A 47 -8.36 1.38 -2.41
C GLU A 47 -8.63 0.90 -3.84
N GLU A 48 -9.65 1.44 -4.51
CA GLU A 48 -9.98 1.09 -5.90
C GLU A 48 -8.82 1.43 -6.85
N ASP A 49 -8.23 2.61 -6.72
CA ASP A 49 -7.08 3.04 -7.53
C ASP A 49 -5.83 2.17 -7.30
N LEU A 50 -5.57 1.75 -6.06
CA LEU A 50 -4.48 0.83 -5.74
C LEU A 50 -4.68 -0.52 -6.45
N LEU A 51 -5.91 -1.04 -6.44
CA LEU A 51 -6.26 -2.30 -7.11
C LEU A 51 -6.18 -2.19 -8.63
N GLY A 52 -6.57 -1.05 -9.20
CA GLY A 52 -6.50 -0.78 -10.64
C GLY A 52 -5.06 -0.58 -11.14
N THR A 53 -4.22 0.06 -10.34
CA THR A 53 -2.85 0.44 -10.71
C THR A 53 -1.84 -0.68 -10.50
N PHE A 54 -1.94 -1.41 -9.39
CA PHE A 54 -0.95 -2.41 -9.00
C PHE A 54 -1.50 -3.83 -9.21
N HIS A 55 -1.21 -4.42 -10.39
CA HIS A 55 -1.69 -5.77 -10.73
C HIS A 55 -1.24 -6.89 -9.78
N LEU A 56 -0.17 -6.66 -9.00
CA LEU A 56 0.32 -7.57 -7.97
C LEU A 56 -0.52 -7.54 -6.68
N ILE A 57 -1.45 -6.60 -6.54
CA ILE A 57 -2.33 -6.46 -5.38
C ILE A 57 -3.67 -7.17 -5.67
N LYS A 58 -4.10 -7.98 -4.71
CA LYS A 58 -5.40 -8.66 -4.70
C LYS A 58 -6.43 -7.81 -3.99
N ASP A 59 -6.03 -7.24 -2.86
CA ASP A 59 -6.89 -6.49 -1.95
C ASP A 59 -6.07 -5.38 -1.28
N ALA A 60 -6.72 -4.28 -0.94
CA ALA A 60 -6.12 -3.16 -0.23
C ALA A 60 -7.14 -2.54 0.72
N ASP A 61 -6.66 -2.14 1.89
CA ASP A 61 -7.46 -1.48 2.93
C ASP A 61 -6.70 -0.25 3.41
N VAL A 62 -7.38 0.91 3.43
CA VAL A 62 -6.78 2.20 3.77
C VAL A 62 -7.54 2.83 4.91
N GLU A 63 -6.83 3.07 6.01
CA GLU A 63 -7.37 3.77 7.18
C GLU A 63 -6.63 5.09 7.38
N PHE A 64 -7.40 6.14 7.69
CA PHE A 64 -6.86 7.42 8.13
C PHE A 64 -7.11 7.58 9.62
N ASP A 65 -6.03 7.71 10.38
CA ASP A 65 -6.04 8.09 11.80
C ASP A 65 -5.50 9.52 11.95
N GLU A 66 -5.72 10.15 13.10
CA GLU A 66 -5.31 11.53 13.40
C GLU A 66 -3.79 11.74 13.22
N PHE A 67 -3.00 10.67 13.29
CA PHE A 67 -1.53 10.71 13.24
C PHE A 67 -0.91 9.91 12.09
N GLU A 68 -1.65 8.99 11.46
CA GLU A 68 -1.09 8.11 10.43
C GLU A 68 -2.11 7.68 9.37
N ILE A 69 -1.61 7.47 8.15
CA ILE A 69 -2.29 6.74 7.08
C ILE A 69 -1.78 5.30 7.15
N ARG A 70 -2.68 4.37 7.40
CA ARG A 70 -2.39 2.95 7.35
C ARG A 70 -2.87 2.39 6.02
N VAL A 71 -1.97 1.71 5.32
CA VAL A 71 -2.28 0.99 4.09
C VAL A 71 -1.95 -0.48 4.33
N VAL A 72 -2.95 -1.35 4.25
CA VAL A 72 -2.77 -2.80 4.30
C VAL A 72 -2.98 -3.34 2.90
N VAL A 73 -2.01 -4.11 2.41
CA VAL A 73 -2.03 -4.67 1.06
C VAL A 73 -1.99 -6.18 1.15
N VAL A 74 -2.89 -6.84 0.44
CA VAL A 74 -2.87 -8.29 0.23
C VAL A 74 -2.35 -8.52 -1.19
N PRO A 75 -1.17 -9.13 -1.36
CA PRO A 75 -0.66 -9.45 -2.69
C PRO A 75 -1.49 -10.57 -3.33
N ARG A 76 -1.55 -10.59 -4.65
CA ARG A 76 -1.99 -11.78 -5.40
C ARG A 76 -0.98 -12.88 -5.19
N ASP A 77 -1.44 -14.13 -5.16
CA ASP A 77 -0.55 -15.29 -5.12
C ASP A 77 0.48 -15.16 -6.26
N LEU A 78 1.74 -14.95 -5.87
CA LEU A 78 2.85 -15.03 -6.81
C LEU A 78 2.96 -16.51 -7.21
N PRO A 79 3.11 -16.83 -8.50
CA PRO A 79 3.38 -18.21 -8.90
C PRO A 79 4.61 -18.68 -8.14
N GLN A 80 4.45 -19.73 -7.32
CA GLN A 80 5.55 -20.35 -6.60
C GLN A 80 6.54 -20.85 -7.66
N ARG A 81 7.70 -20.20 -7.73
CA ARG A 81 8.80 -20.63 -8.59
C ARG A 81 9.58 -21.76 -7.94
#